data_AF-A0A9X2HNQ5-F1
#
_entry.id   AF-A0A9X2HNQ5-F1
#
_cell.length_a   1.000
_cell.length_b   1.000
_cell.length_c   1.000
_cell.angle_alpha   90.00
_cell.angle_beta   90.00
_cell.angle_gamma   90.00
#
_symmetry.space_group_name_H-M   'P 1'
#
loop_
_entity.id
_entity.type
_entity.pdbx_description
1 polymer ?
#
loop_
_entity_poly.entity_id
_entity_poly.type
_entity_poly.pdbx_seq_one_letter_code
_entity_poly.pdbx_strand_id
1 'polypeptide(L)'
;MTLFIAAHLILALVLFFSVNWIGKHAVDFGYQSTTLFEEPDENVALNFFLRAMAPTVFIVAVSAALVATGHPSWRMGIAWVSVYYYGIRCMAIVLLNRQGLISWPRFIGHATAGIAAAFIAQRYLIIPNRSLLPNLDSAGNELWLAIIAFFYAVANKVPLAGGPGARRRNRFVARHYRIIRRRFDALIATETKDSQLQLIIYAVMIYEDYARPPLIRSIERLMFWKKDRTTGIMQVRADHSLSDHESVQRGIHLLADSWAQNAPNESNWERTRDTVSTYNRDDDYISRVFDVMEILAKRVDPSLEPVYDSLLN
;
A
#
# COMPACT_ATOMS: atom_id res chain seq x y z
N MET A 1 27.73 4.93 21.13
CA MET A 1 27.48 4.36 19.78
C MET A 1 26.08 3.78 19.67
N THR A 2 25.67 2.88 20.58
CA THR A 2 24.36 2.22 20.59
C THR A 2 23.17 3.20 20.68
N LEU A 3 23.28 4.27 21.48
CA LEU A 3 22.22 5.28 21.61
C LEU A 3 21.95 6.06 20.31
N PHE A 4 23.00 6.40 19.56
CA PHE A 4 22.86 7.09 18.26
C PHE A 4 22.19 6.19 17.23
N ILE A 5 22.56 4.90 17.19
CA ILE A 5 21.94 3.92 16.29
C ILE A 5 20.46 3.78 16.61
N ALA A 6 20.10 3.62 17.89
CA ALA A 6 18.70 3.54 18.32
C ALA A 6 17.90 4.79 17.94
N ALA A 7 18.46 5.98 18.16
CA ALA A 7 17.82 7.24 17.77
C ALA A 7 17.62 7.35 16.24
N HIS A 8 18.63 6.97 15.45
CA HIS A 8 18.50 6.97 13.99
C HIS A 8 17.45 5.96 13.50
N LEU A 9 17.32 4.80 14.14
CA LEU A 9 16.26 3.83 13.83
C LEU A 9 14.88 4.39 14.15
N ILE A 10 14.71 5.05 15.30
CA ILE A 10 13.45 5.72 15.67
C ILE A 10 13.12 6.82 14.65
N LEU A 11 14.08 7.66 14.28
CA LEU A 11 13.91 8.69 13.26
C LEU A 11 13.53 8.09 11.89
N ALA A 12 14.10 6.94 11.53
CA ALA A 12 13.75 6.25 10.29
C ALA A 12 12.32 5.68 10.31
N LEU A 13 11.85 5.20 11.47
CA LEU A 13 10.46 4.80 11.67
C LEU A 13 9.51 6.00 11.58
N VAL A 14 9.82 7.11 12.24
CA VAL A 14 9.05 8.36 12.14
C VAL A 14 8.97 8.81 10.68
N LEU A 15 10.10 8.85 9.98
CA LEU A 15 10.15 9.18 8.55
C LEU A 15 9.30 8.22 7.70
N PHE A 16 9.34 6.91 7.98
CA PHE A 16 8.53 5.92 7.27
C PHE A 16 7.03 6.21 7.40
N PHE A 17 6.55 6.46 8.63
CA PHE A 17 5.14 6.79 8.85
C PHE A 17 4.76 8.14 8.25
N SER A 18 5.59 9.18 8.41
CA SER A 18 5.35 10.51 7.85
C SER A 18 5.24 10.47 6.33
N VAL A 19 6.15 9.78 5.63
CA VAL A 19 6.10 9.70 4.16
C VAL A 19 4.88 8.90 3.70
N ASN A 20 4.50 7.84 4.39
CA ASN A 20 3.30 7.08 4.03
C ASN A 20 2.03 7.91 4.27
N TRP A 21 1.98 8.71 5.34
CA TRP A 21 0.87 9.61 5.62
C TRP A 21 0.77 10.74 4.58
N ILE A 22 1.89 11.39 4.25
CA ILE A 22 1.95 12.41 3.18
C ILE A 22 1.53 11.80 1.85
N GLY A 23 2.05 10.61 1.52
CA GLY A 23 1.71 9.90 0.29
C GLY A 23 0.21 9.64 0.14
N LYS A 24 -0.47 9.23 1.22
CA LYS A 24 -1.93 9.01 1.23
C LYS A 24 -2.74 10.27 0.91
N HIS A 25 -2.27 11.44 1.36
CA HIS A 25 -2.94 12.73 1.10
C HIS A 25 -2.44 13.42 -0.17
N ALA A 26 -1.39 12.88 -0.80
CA ALA A 26 -0.82 13.40 -2.04
C ALA A 26 -1.33 12.65 -3.29
N VAL A 27 -2.25 11.68 -3.12
CA VAL A 27 -2.83 10.89 -4.23
C VAL A 27 -3.54 11.82 -5.23
N ASP A 28 -4.29 12.81 -4.74
CA ASP A 28 -4.97 13.83 -5.56
C ASP A 28 -4.00 14.70 -6.39
N PHE A 29 -2.71 14.68 -6.05
CA PHE A 29 -1.64 15.38 -6.77
C PHE A 29 -0.82 14.46 -7.69
N GLY A 30 -1.27 13.22 -7.91
CA GLY A 30 -0.60 12.24 -8.80
C GLY A 30 0.52 11.42 -8.13
N TYR A 31 0.50 11.31 -6.79
CA TYR A 31 1.35 10.35 -6.10
C TYR A 31 0.88 8.93 -6.36
N GLN A 32 1.80 8.04 -6.75
CA GLN A 32 1.53 6.60 -6.74
C GLN A 32 2.04 6.03 -5.43
N SER A 33 1.17 5.40 -4.68
CA SER A 33 1.48 4.51 -3.59
C SER A 33 1.72 3.10 -4.13
N THR A 34 2.11 2.20 -3.23
CA THR A 34 2.37 0.79 -3.54
C THR A 34 1.13 -0.09 -3.31
N THR A 35 -0.07 0.50 -3.33
CA THR A 35 -1.32 -0.22 -3.14
C THR A 35 -1.76 -0.94 -4.42
N LEU A 36 -2.67 -1.90 -4.28
CA LEU A 36 -3.18 -2.68 -5.41
C LEU A 36 -4.06 -1.85 -6.34
N PHE A 37 -4.61 -0.72 -5.86
CA PHE A 37 -5.76 -0.06 -6.48
C PHE A 37 -5.53 1.40 -6.89
N GLU A 38 -4.30 1.91 -6.79
CA GLU A 38 -4.02 3.25 -7.30
C GLU A 38 -3.78 3.25 -8.81
N GLU A 39 -4.38 4.25 -9.45
CA GLU A 39 -4.35 4.39 -10.90
C GLU A 39 -2.90 4.60 -11.39
N PRO A 40 -2.54 4.03 -12.55
CA PRO A 40 -1.20 4.07 -13.10
C PRO A 40 -0.79 5.45 -13.64
N ASP A 41 -1.38 6.51 -13.13
CA ASP A 41 -1.17 7.92 -13.46
C ASP A 41 0.13 8.40 -12.79
N GLU A 42 1.25 8.05 -13.41
CA GLU A 42 2.58 8.18 -12.82
C GLU A 42 3.13 9.59 -13.07
N ASN A 43 3.03 10.50 -12.09
CA ASN A 43 3.91 11.66 -12.07
C ASN A 43 5.32 11.20 -11.65
N VAL A 44 6.15 10.89 -12.64
CA VAL A 44 7.50 10.32 -12.46
C VAL A 44 8.36 11.21 -11.56
N ALA A 45 8.27 12.53 -11.73
CA ALA A 45 9.09 13.48 -11.01
C ALA A 45 8.61 13.68 -9.57
N LEU A 46 7.30 13.76 -9.31
CA LEU A 46 6.74 13.79 -7.96
C LEU A 46 7.06 12.50 -7.20
N ASN A 47 6.89 11.34 -7.84
CA ASN A 47 7.21 10.05 -7.25
C ASN A 47 8.71 9.90 -6.96
N PHE A 48 9.58 10.34 -7.86
CA PHE A 48 11.02 10.37 -7.58
C PHE A 48 11.32 11.28 -6.39
N PHE A 49 10.76 12.48 -6.35
CA PHE A 49 11.03 13.43 -5.29
C PHE A 49 10.57 12.93 -3.91
N LEU A 50 9.30 12.56 -3.75
CA LEU A 50 8.76 12.09 -2.48
C LEU A 50 9.42 10.79 -2.00
N ARG A 51 9.85 9.92 -2.92
CA ARG A 51 10.46 8.62 -2.56
C ARG A 51 11.97 8.68 -2.39
N ALA A 52 12.68 9.53 -3.14
CA ALA A 52 14.14 9.66 -3.09
C ALA A 52 14.60 10.78 -2.17
N MET A 53 13.99 11.97 -2.21
CA MET A 53 14.49 13.16 -1.53
C MET A 53 13.91 13.38 -0.14
N ALA A 54 12.75 12.80 0.19
CA ALA A 54 12.14 12.94 1.51
C ALA A 54 13.09 12.60 2.68
N PRO A 55 13.92 11.53 2.64
CA PRO A 55 14.90 11.29 3.70
C PRO A 55 15.90 12.42 3.88
N THR A 56 16.40 12.97 2.77
CA THR A 56 17.35 14.09 2.78
C THR A 56 16.74 15.34 3.39
N VAL A 57 15.54 15.71 2.95
CA VAL A 57 14.81 16.87 3.50
C VAL A 57 14.56 16.68 4.99
N PHE A 58 14.14 15.48 5.39
CA PHE A 58 13.87 15.14 6.79
C PHE A 58 15.11 15.27 7.67
N ILE A 59 16.25 14.68 7.29
CA ILE A 59 17.47 14.77 8.12
C ILE A 59 18.02 16.20 8.19
N VAL A 60 17.84 17.01 7.14
CA VAL A 60 18.21 18.44 7.16
C VAL A 60 17.33 19.20 8.15
N ALA A 61 16.02 18.99 8.12
CA ALA A 61 15.08 19.62 9.06
C ALA A 61 15.36 19.21 10.52
N VAL A 62 15.54 17.90 10.77
CA VAL A 62 15.88 17.40 12.11
C VAL A 62 17.24 17.95 12.57
N SER A 63 18.23 18.00 11.69
CA SER A 63 19.53 18.60 12.01
C SER A 63 19.41 20.08 12.38
N ALA A 64 18.60 20.84 11.66
CA ALA A 64 18.37 22.26 11.96
C ALA A 64 17.71 22.43 13.34
N ALA A 65 16.72 21.61 13.66
CA ALA A 65 16.07 21.60 14.98
C ALA A 65 17.04 21.23 16.11
N LEU A 66 17.91 20.24 15.90
CA LEU A 66 18.94 19.85 16.87
C LEU A 66 19.96 20.97 17.13
N VAL A 67 20.33 21.74 16.11
CA VAL A 67 21.19 22.92 16.29
C VAL A 67 20.46 24.00 17.08
N ALA A 68 19.20 24.31 16.73
CA ALA A 68 18.40 25.32 17.40
C ALA A 68 18.13 25.01 18.88
N THR A 69 18.03 23.73 19.23
CA THR A 69 17.80 23.26 20.62
C THR A 69 19.09 23.04 21.42
N GLY A 70 20.27 23.35 20.86
CA GLY A 70 21.56 23.21 21.57
C GLY A 70 22.11 21.78 21.63
N HIS A 71 21.63 20.88 20.77
CA HIS A 71 22.05 19.47 20.69
C HIS A 71 22.75 19.09 19.37
N PRO A 72 23.76 19.85 18.90
CA PRO A 72 24.37 19.63 17.58
C PRO A 72 25.12 18.29 17.47
N SER A 73 25.55 17.67 18.58
CA SER A 73 26.24 16.37 18.57
C SER A 73 25.37 15.23 18.01
N TRP A 74 24.03 15.35 18.11
CA TRP A 74 23.07 14.35 17.64
C TRP A 74 22.93 14.28 16.12
N ARG A 75 23.49 15.23 15.38
CA ARG A 75 23.48 15.21 13.91
C ARG A 75 24.57 14.30 13.31
N MET A 76 25.51 13.81 14.14
CA MET A 76 26.62 12.99 13.69
C MET A 76 26.13 11.65 13.15
N GLY A 77 26.35 11.42 11.86
CA GLY A 77 25.91 10.21 11.17
C GLY A 77 24.41 10.14 10.90
N ILE A 78 23.66 11.24 11.02
CA ILE A 78 22.21 11.29 10.77
C ILE A 78 21.80 10.79 9.37
N ALA A 79 22.69 10.83 8.37
CA ALA A 79 22.46 10.25 7.05
C ALA A 79 22.15 8.75 7.09
N TRP A 80 22.59 8.01 8.12
CA TRP A 80 22.24 6.60 8.32
C TRP A 80 20.73 6.39 8.48
N VAL A 81 19.97 7.40 8.90
CA VAL A 81 18.50 7.38 8.89
C VAL A 81 17.96 7.03 7.50
N SER A 82 18.59 7.52 6.42
CA SER A 82 18.16 7.21 5.05
C SER A 82 18.33 5.72 4.71
N VAL A 83 19.45 5.11 5.14
CA VAL A 83 19.74 3.69 4.93
C VAL A 83 18.71 2.84 5.68
N TYR A 84 18.47 3.15 6.96
CA TYR A 84 17.48 2.44 7.78
C TYR A 84 16.07 2.59 7.21
N TYR A 85 15.71 3.78 6.73
CA TYR A 85 14.41 4.02 6.12
C TYR A 85 14.16 3.15 4.88
N TYR A 86 15.12 3.06 3.94
CA TYR A 86 14.97 2.18 2.78
C TYR A 86 15.01 0.70 3.17
N GLY A 87 15.78 0.33 4.18
CA GLY A 87 15.77 -1.02 4.77
C GLY A 87 14.39 -1.39 5.33
N ILE A 88 13.80 -0.53 6.17
CA ILE A 88 12.46 -0.69 6.73
C ILE A 88 11.42 -0.77 5.61
N ARG A 89 11.52 0.07 4.57
CA ARG A 89 10.59 0.01 3.44
C ARG A 89 10.71 -1.29 2.66
N CYS A 90 11.93 -1.73 2.35
CA CYS A 90 12.16 -3.03 1.68
C CYS A 90 11.57 -4.18 2.50
N MET A 91 11.83 -4.17 3.81
CA MET A 91 11.27 -5.15 4.74
C MET A 91 9.74 -5.12 4.71
N ALA A 92 9.11 -3.95 4.84
CA ALA A 92 7.65 -3.81 4.79
C ALA A 92 7.06 -4.36 3.47
N ILE A 93 7.71 -4.12 2.33
CA ILE A 93 7.28 -4.64 1.03
C ILE A 93 7.25 -6.18 1.02
N VAL A 94 8.29 -6.81 1.53
CA VAL A 94 8.43 -8.27 1.57
C VAL A 94 7.46 -8.88 2.58
N LEU A 95 7.43 -8.34 3.81
CA LEU A 95 6.55 -8.84 4.88
C LEU A 95 5.07 -8.72 4.51
N LEU A 96 4.71 -7.69 3.74
CA LEU A 96 3.34 -7.49 3.26
C LEU A 96 3.01 -8.23 1.96
N ASN A 97 3.91 -9.08 1.45
CA ASN A 97 3.74 -9.82 0.20
C ASN A 97 3.49 -8.94 -1.05
N ARG A 98 4.00 -7.69 -1.04
CA ARG A 98 3.77 -6.67 -2.09
C ARG A 98 4.86 -6.63 -3.16
N GLN A 99 5.83 -7.55 -3.13
CA GLN A 99 6.96 -7.59 -4.06
C GLN A 99 6.57 -7.67 -5.54
N GLY A 100 5.37 -8.19 -5.86
CA GLY A 100 4.86 -8.26 -7.23
C GLY A 100 4.28 -6.95 -7.77
N LEU A 101 3.96 -5.99 -6.90
CA LEU A 101 3.36 -4.70 -7.25
C LEU A 101 4.40 -3.62 -7.54
N ILE A 102 5.65 -3.85 -7.11
CA ILE A 102 6.71 -2.83 -7.13
C ILE A 102 7.66 -3.07 -8.30
N SER A 103 8.13 -1.97 -8.88
CA SER A 103 9.26 -1.99 -9.81
C SER A 103 10.56 -1.92 -9.02
N TRP A 104 11.21 -3.06 -8.82
CA TRP A 104 12.49 -3.16 -8.10
C TRP A 104 13.59 -2.26 -8.68
N PRO A 105 13.78 -2.15 -10.02
CA PRO A 105 14.76 -1.22 -10.57
C PRO A 105 14.50 0.23 -10.19
N ARG A 106 13.23 0.67 -10.20
CA ARG A 106 12.86 2.03 -9.76
C ARG A 106 13.09 2.20 -8.27
N PHE A 107 12.68 1.22 -7.45
CA PHE A 107 12.91 1.26 -6.00
C PHE A 107 14.40 1.38 -5.67
N ILE A 108 15.26 0.57 -6.30
CA ILE A 108 16.71 0.61 -6.12
C ILE A 108 17.26 1.96 -6.60
N GLY A 109 16.81 2.46 -7.76
CA GLY A 109 17.20 3.78 -8.26
C GLY A 109 16.88 4.91 -7.27
N HIS A 110 15.66 4.93 -6.71
CA HIS A 110 15.26 5.91 -5.70
C HIS A 110 16.06 5.75 -4.40
N ALA A 111 16.27 4.52 -3.93
CA ALA A 111 17.00 4.24 -2.71
C ALA A 111 18.46 4.71 -2.82
N THR A 112 19.14 4.35 -3.90
CA THR A 112 20.53 4.76 -4.16
C THR A 112 20.64 6.27 -4.27
N ALA A 113 19.76 6.92 -5.05
CA ALA A 113 19.76 8.37 -5.20
C ALA A 113 19.48 9.09 -3.87
N GLY A 114 18.51 8.61 -3.08
CA GLY A 114 18.15 9.18 -1.79
C GLY A 114 19.24 9.04 -0.74
N ILE A 115 19.86 7.85 -0.65
CA ILE A 115 21.01 7.61 0.23
C ILE A 115 22.17 8.52 -0.18
N ALA A 116 22.53 8.57 -1.47
CA ALA A 116 23.59 9.44 -1.95
C ALA A 116 23.32 10.92 -1.60
N ALA A 117 22.11 11.42 -1.85
CA ALA A 117 21.72 12.78 -1.50
C ALA A 117 21.81 13.05 0.00
N ALA A 118 21.41 12.10 0.86
CA ALA A 118 21.50 12.23 2.31
C ALA A 118 22.95 12.33 2.80
N PHE A 119 23.86 11.52 2.25
CA PHE A 119 25.29 11.58 2.59
C PHE A 119 25.97 12.85 2.06
N ILE A 120 25.57 13.33 0.86
CA ILE A 120 26.02 14.62 0.33
C ILE A 120 25.54 15.76 1.24
N ALA A 121 24.26 15.77 1.62
CA ALA A 121 23.70 16.76 2.54
C ALA A 121 24.39 16.72 3.92
N GLN A 122 24.70 15.53 4.43
CA GLN A 122 25.49 15.39 5.66
C GLN A 122 26.84 16.12 5.52
N ARG A 123 27.58 15.85 4.45
CA ARG A 123 28.93 16.39 4.25
C ARG A 123 28.95 17.90 4.01
N TYR A 124 28.03 18.41 3.20
CA TYR A 124 28.11 19.78 2.68
C TYR A 124 27.11 20.75 3.30
N LEU A 125 26.02 20.27 3.90
CA LEU A 125 24.98 21.12 4.51
C LEU A 125 24.96 20.99 6.03
N ILE A 126 24.87 19.76 6.56
CA ILE A 126 24.64 19.50 7.98
C ILE A 126 25.90 19.70 8.83
N ILE A 127 27.03 19.08 8.44
CA ILE A 127 28.27 19.17 9.21
C ILE A 127 28.86 20.60 9.20
N PRO A 128 28.82 21.37 8.11
CA PRO A 128 29.42 22.71 8.09
C PRO A 128 28.79 23.78 8.99
N ASN A 129 27.80 23.46 9.84
CA ASN A 129 27.17 24.36 10.83
C ASN A 129 26.75 25.75 10.29
N ARG A 130 26.52 25.86 8.98
CA ARG A 130 25.92 27.05 8.40
C ARG A 130 24.47 27.12 8.89
N SER A 131 23.93 28.31 9.10
CA SER A 131 22.51 28.46 9.42
C SER A 131 21.70 27.84 8.28
N LEU A 132 21.06 26.70 8.54
CA LEU A 132 20.26 25.94 7.57
C LEU A 132 18.81 26.43 7.52
N LEU A 133 18.37 27.12 8.57
CA LEU A 133 17.08 27.78 8.60
C LEU A 133 17.16 29.07 7.77
N PRO A 134 16.09 29.41 7.04
CA PRO A 134 16.02 30.68 6.32
C PRO A 134 16.24 31.82 7.30
N ASN A 135 17.39 32.49 7.16
CA ASN A 135 17.55 33.81 7.74
C ASN A 135 16.83 34.76 6.77
N LEU A 136 15.85 35.53 7.26
CA LEU A 136 14.96 36.36 6.44
C LEU A 136 15.71 37.39 5.58
N ASP A 137 17.02 37.57 5.83
CA ASP A 137 17.89 38.57 5.21
C ASP A 137 18.90 38.01 4.17
N SER A 138 18.83 36.74 3.74
CA SER A 138 19.86 36.18 2.84
C SER A 138 19.39 35.13 1.81
N ALA A 139 20.25 34.90 0.79
CA ALA A 139 20.07 34.01 -0.38
C ALA A 139 19.60 32.56 -0.10
N GLY A 140 19.63 32.08 1.15
CA GLY A 140 18.97 30.83 1.52
C GLY A 140 17.46 30.85 1.27
N ASN A 141 16.84 32.03 1.30
CA ASN A 141 15.40 32.22 1.06
C ASN A 141 15.01 31.93 -0.40
N GLU A 142 15.83 32.38 -1.35
CA GLU A 142 15.60 32.18 -2.79
C GLU A 142 15.73 30.71 -3.20
N LEU A 143 16.67 29.98 -2.59
CA LEU A 143 16.85 28.55 -2.83
C LEU A 143 15.64 27.75 -2.37
N TRP A 144 15.11 28.04 -1.17
CA TRP A 144 13.91 27.38 -0.65
C TRP A 144 12.66 27.72 -1.47
N LEU A 145 12.51 28.97 -1.90
CA LEU A 145 11.41 29.38 -2.79
C LEU A 145 11.51 28.73 -4.17
N ALA A 146 12.71 28.63 -4.76
CA ALA A 146 12.94 27.93 -6.02
C ALA A 146 12.67 26.42 -5.89
N ILE A 147 13.07 25.81 -4.77
CA ILE A 147 12.77 24.41 -4.42
C ILE A 147 11.25 24.20 -4.32
N ILE A 148 10.52 25.07 -3.59
CA ILE A 148 9.06 25.00 -3.46
C ILE A 148 8.35 25.23 -4.80
N ALA A 149 8.78 26.24 -5.58
CA ALA A 149 8.21 26.56 -6.89
C ALA A 149 8.47 25.44 -7.92
N PHE A 150 9.66 24.85 -7.90
CA PHE A 150 9.98 23.66 -8.68
C PHE A 150 9.08 22.49 -8.29
N PHE A 151 8.83 22.26 -6.98
CA PHE A 151 7.90 21.22 -6.54
C PHE A 151 6.46 21.47 -6.99
N TYR A 152 5.99 22.72 -6.92
CA TYR A 152 4.68 23.10 -7.42
C TYR A 152 4.56 22.84 -8.94
N ALA A 153 5.57 23.21 -9.71
CA ALA A 153 5.60 23.00 -11.15
C ALA A 153 5.70 21.51 -11.55
N VAL A 154 6.42 20.71 -10.76
CA VAL A 154 6.55 19.26 -10.96
C VAL A 154 5.26 18.53 -10.60
N ALA A 155 4.60 18.88 -9.50
CA ALA A 155 3.33 18.29 -9.09
C ALA A 155 2.22 18.50 -10.14
N ASN A 156 2.25 19.64 -10.84
CA ASN A 156 1.25 20.01 -11.85
C ASN A 156 1.43 19.36 -13.25
N LYS A 157 2.37 18.43 -13.45
CA LYS A 157 2.52 17.76 -14.77
C LYS A 157 1.59 16.57 -14.92
N VAL A 158 0.96 16.52 -16.10
CA VAL A 158 -0.09 15.59 -16.54
C VAL A 158 0.33 14.12 -16.33
N PRO A 159 -0.55 13.28 -15.75
CA PRO A 159 -0.27 11.87 -15.57
C PRO A 159 -0.22 11.11 -16.91
N LEU A 160 0.62 10.07 -16.96
CA LEU A 160 0.68 9.14 -18.09
C LEU A 160 -0.16 7.90 -17.77
N ALA A 161 -1.35 7.81 -18.36
CA ALA A 161 -2.24 6.66 -18.19
C ALA A 161 -1.70 5.37 -18.85
N GLY A 162 -2.00 4.21 -18.27
CA GLY A 162 -1.74 2.88 -18.87
C GLY A 162 -0.31 2.32 -18.70
N GLY A 163 0.47 2.85 -17.76
CA GLY A 163 1.88 2.48 -17.56
C GLY A 163 2.15 1.05 -17.04
N PRO A 164 3.43 0.65 -16.92
CA PRO A 164 3.88 -0.65 -16.38
C PRO A 164 3.30 -1.05 -15.01
N GLY A 165 2.72 -0.11 -14.26
CA GLY A 165 1.99 -0.36 -13.00
C GLY A 165 0.76 -1.24 -13.19
N ALA A 166 -0.09 -0.95 -14.18
CA ALA A 166 -1.29 -1.74 -14.46
C ALA A 166 -0.95 -3.21 -14.79
N ARG A 167 0.12 -3.44 -15.56
CA ARG A 167 0.61 -4.80 -15.87
C ARG A 167 1.08 -5.56 -14.62
N ARG A 168 1.67 -4.87 -13.63
CA ARG A 168 2.06 -5.51 -12.36
C ARG A 168 0.83 -5.85 -11.51
N ARG A 169 -0.13 -4.93 -11.42
CA ARG A 169 -1.43 -5.15 -10.76
C ARG A 169 -2.15 -6.39 -11.31
N ASN A 170 -2.32 -6.47 -12.63
CA ASN A 170 -3.02 -7.60 -13.26
C ASN A 170 -2.28 -8.92 -13.02
N ARG A 171 -0.94 -8.94 -13.12
CA ARG A 171 -0.14 -10.14 -12.81
C ARG A 171 -0.24 -10.55 -11.34
N PHE A 172 -0.34 -9.57 -10.43
CA PHE A 172 -0.56 -9.84 -9.02
C PHE A 172 -1.90 -10.54 -8.82
N VAL A 173 -3.00 -9.95 -9.30
CA VAL A 173 -4.35 -10.56 -9.22
C VAL A 173 -4.35 -11.95 -9.87
N ALA A 174 -3.79 -12.11 -11.06
CA ALA A 174 -3.70 -13.40 -11.75
C ALA A 174 -2.93 -14.48 -10.97
N ARG A 175 -1.89 -14.10 -10.22
CA ARG A 175 -1.16 -15.02 -9.37
C ARG A 175 -2.02 -15.47 -8.19
N HIS A 176 -2.67 -14.53 -7.51
CA HIS A 176 -3.52 -14.83 -6.35
C HIS A 176 -4.74 -15.66 -6.76
N TYR A 177 -5.40 -15.31 -7.87
CA TYR A 177 -6.48 -16.08 -8.46
C TYR A 177 -6.09 -17.53 -8.73
N ARG A 178 -4.95 -17.77 -9.40
CA ARG A 178 -4.46 -19.15 -9.65
C ARG A 178 -4.20 -19.94 -8.38
N ILE A 179 -3.64 -19.30 -7.35
CA ILE A 179 -3.36 -19.95 -6.05
C ILE A 179 -4.68 -20.31 -5.36
N ILE A 180 -5.63 -19.37 -5.31
CA ILE A 180 -6.93 -19.55 -4.67
C ILE A 180 -7.73 -20.62 -5.41
N ARG A 181 -7.87 -20.53 -6.73
CA ARG A 181 -8.58 -21.52 -7.55
C ARG A 181 -8.01 -22.92 -7.35
N ARG A 182 -6.70 -23.10 -7.42
CA ARG A 182 -6.07 -24.41 -7.16
C ARG A 182 -6.38 -24.98 -5.77
N ARG A 183 -6.59 -24.14 -4.75
CA ARG A 183 -6.80 -24.57 -3.37
C ARG A 183 -8.27 -24.73 -2.99
N PHE A 184 -9.16 -23.94 -3.58
CA PHE A 184 -10.53 -23.77 -3.08
C PHE A 184 -11.63 -23.92 -4.15
N ASP A 185 -11.29 -24.08 -5.43
CA ASP A 185 -12.29 -24.19 -6.51
C ASP A 185 -13.26 -25.36 -6.30
N ALA A 186 -12.77 -26.50 -5.81
CA ALA A 186 -13.63 -27.65 -5.48
C ALA A 186 -14.62 -27.34 -4.35
N LEU A 187 -14.20 -26.58 -3.33
CA LEU A 187 -15.07 -26.16 -2.22
C LEU A 187 -16.12 -25.17 -2.72
N ILE A 188 -15.69 -24.14 -3.46
CA ILE A 188 -16.57 -23.13 -4.05
C ILE A 188 -17.62 -23.77 -4.96
N ALA A 189 -17.21 -24.69 -5.83
CA ALA A 189 -18.09 -25.40 -6.77
C ALA A 189 -19.07 -26.38 -6.08
N THR A 190 -18.80 -26.77 -4.84
CA THR A 190 -19.69 -27.60 -4.02
C THR A 190 -20.76 -26.74 -3.36
N GLU A 191 -20.38 -25.56 -2.85
CA GLU A 191 -21.28 -24.65 -2.12
C GLU A 191 -22.18 -23.84 -3.05
N THR A 192 -21.73 -23.48 -4.26
CA THR A 192 -22.56 -22.74 -5.23
C THR A 192 -22.24 -23.07 -6.68
N LYS A 193 -23.30 -23.11 -7.52
CA LYS A 193 -23.21 -23.19 -8.98
C LYS A 193 -23.42 -21.84 -9.67
N ASP A 194 -23.80 -20.81 -8.91
CA ASP A 194 -24.04 -19.47 -9.44
C ASP A 194 -22.70 -18.79 -9.77
N SER A 195 -22.48 -18.52 -11.06
CA SER A 195 -21.24 -17.93 -11.55
C SER A 195 -21.02 -16.49 -11.04
N GLN A 196 -22.08 -15.73 -10.79
CA GLN A 196 -22.00 -14.38 -10.24
C GLN A 196 -21.47 -14.43 -8.81
N LEU A 197 -22.04 -15.31 -7.98
CA LEU A 197 -21.56 -15.52 -6.61
C LEU A 197 -20.12 -16.07 -6.58
N GLN A 198 -19.75 -16.98 -7.48
CA GLN A 198 -18.37 -17.46 -7.59
C GLN A 198 -17.38 -16.33 -7.87
N LEU A 199 -17.72 -15.40 -8.79
CA LEU A 199 -16.89 -14.22 -9.08
C LEU A 199 -16.72 -13.33 -7.84
N ILE A 200 -17.80 -13.07 -7.10
CA ILE A 200 -17.76 -12.30 -5.84
C ILE A 200 -16.84 -12.98 -4.82
N ILE A 201 -17.00 -14.29 -4.60
CA ILE A 201 -16.17 -15.07 -3.66
C ILE A 201 -14.69 -14.96 -4.04
N TYR A 202 -14.35 -15.16 -5.31
CA TYR A 202 -12.97 -15.06 -5.77
C TYR A 202 -12.38 -13.66 -5.53
N ALA A 203 -13.14 -12.61 -5.82
CA ALA A 203 -12.70 -11.23 -5.63
C ALA A 203 -12.47 -10.89 -4.15
N VAL A 204 -13.42 -11.25 -3.28
CA VAL A 204 -13.30 -11.08 -1.83
C VAL A 204 -12.07 -11.81 -1.29
N MET A 205 -11.87 -13.08 -1.69
CA MET A 205 -10.70 -13.86 -1.25
C MET A 205 -9.37 -13.24 -1.68
N ILE A 206 -9.28 -12.72 -2.91
CA ILE A 206 -8.08 -12.05 -3.42
C ILE A 206 -7.82 -10.75 -2.66
N TYR A 207 -8.87 -9.96 -2.42
CA TYR A 207 -8.76 -8.71 -1.68
C TYR A 207 -8.31 -8.95 -0.23
N GLU A 208 -8.93 -9.91 0.45
CA GLU A 208 -8.57 -10.26 1.84
C GLU A 208 -7.15 -10.80 1.94
N ASP A 209 -6.71 -11.67 1.01
CA ASP A 209 -5.33 -12.17 0.98
C ASP A 209 -4.31 -11.05 0.70
N TYR A 210 -4.71 -10.01 -0.05
CA TYR A 210 -3.90 -8.81 -0.25
C TYR A 210 -3.83 -7.94 1.01
N ALA A 211 -4.95 -7.72 1.68
CA ALA A 211 -5.04 -6.88 2.88
C ALA A 211 -4.37 -7.53 4.10
N ARG A 212 -4.44 -8.85 4.21
CA ARG A 212 -3.94 -9.68 5.31
C ARG A 212 -3.01 -10.80 4.77
N PRO A 213 -1.76 -10.46 4.43
CA PRO A 213 -0.82 -11.42 3.85
C PRO A 213 -0.47 -12.58 4.80
N PRO A 214 0.03 -13.72 4.27
CA PRO A 214 0.22 -14.96 5.04
C PRO A 214 1.05 -14.82 6.33
N LEU A 215 2.03 -13.92 6.33
CA LEU A 215 2.85 -13.67 7.52
C LEU A 215 2.04 -13.04 8.65
N ILE A 216 1.23 -12.02 8.33
CA ILE A 216 0.36 -11.37 9.32
C ILE A 216 -0.64 -12.37 9.87
N ARG A 217 -1.26 -13.18 8.99
CA ARG A 217 -2.20 -14.24 9.40
C ARG A 217 -1.54 -15.28 10.32
N SER A 218 -0.28 -15.63 10.05
CA SER A 218 0.47 -16.56 10.90
C SER A 218 0.74 -15.98 12.29
N ILE A 219 1.08 -14.69 12.37
CA ILE A 219 1.26 -13.98 13.65
C ILE A 219 -0.08 -13.91 14.41
N GLU A 220 -1.19 -13.62 13.73
CA GLU A 220 -2.52 -13.57 14.32
C GLU A 220 -2.95 -14.91 14.94
N ARG A 221 -2.61 -16.03 14.30
CA ARG A 221 -2.88 -17.37 14.85
C ARG A 221 -2.13 -17.65 16.15
N LEU A 222 -0.93 -17.10 16.30
CA LEU A 222 -0.11 -17.24 17.51
C LEU A 222 -0.64 -16.40 18.68
N MET A 223 -1.48 -15.39 18.43
CA MET A 223 -2.08 -14.54 19.47
C MET A 223 -3.24 -15.24 20.18
N PHE A 224 -2.93 -16.31 20.92
CA PHE A 224 -3.90 -17.19 21.57
C PHE A 224 -4.76 -16.53 22.67
N TRP A 225 -4.44 -15.31 23.09
CA TRP A 225 -5.16 -14.57 24.13
C TRP A 225 -6.34 -13.71 23.61
N LYS A 226 -6.48 -13.51 22.29
CA LYS A 226 -7.57 -12.70 21.72
C LYS A 226 -8.85 -13.54 21.56
N LYS A 227 -10.00 -13.08 22.06
CA LYS A 227 -11.28 -13.84 22.02
C LYS A 227 -12.00 -13.77 20.67
N ASP A 228 -12.07 -12.58 20.06
CA ASP A 228 -12.65 -12.41 18.72
C ASP A 228 -11.54 -12.34 17.66
N ARG A 229 -11.49 -13.35 16.79
CA ARG A 229 -10.45 -13.49 15.78
C ARG A 229 -11.01 -13.49 14.37
N THR A 230 -10.29 -12.80 13.49
CA THR A 230 -10.41 -12.91 12.04
C THR A 230 -9.13 -13.59 11.57
N THR A 231 -9.17 -14.91 11.44
CA THR A 231 -8.00 -15.71 11.04
C THR A 231 -8.32 -16.50 9.78
N GLY A 232 -7.31 -16.83 8.98
CA GLY A 232 -7.51 -17.49 7.69
C GLY A 232 -7.62 -16.50 6.54
N ILE A 233 -7.77 -17.02 5.32
CA ILE A 233 -7.65 -16.23 4.09
C ILE A 233 -8.84 -15.29 3.85
N MET A 234 -10.04 -15.65 4.31
CA MET A 234 -11.24 -14.81 4.17
C MET A 234 -11.44 -13.90 5.40
N GLN A 235 -10.72 -14.08 6.50
CA GLN A 235 -10.77 -13.15 7.65
C GLN A 235 -12.17 -13.03 8.31
N VAL A 236 -12.95 -14.12 8.28
CA VAL A 236 -14.27 -14.16 8.93
C VAL A 236 -14.11 -14.24 10.45
N ARG A 237 -15.00 -13.56 11.20
CA ARG A 237 -15.00 -13.55 12.66
C ARG A 237 -15.36 -14.91 13.25
N ALA A 238 -14.57 -15.37 14.21
CA ALA A 238 -14.83 -16.54 15.03
C ALA A 238 -14.30 -16.34 16.47
N ASP A 239 -14.82 -17.16 17.38
CA ASP A 239 -14.41 -17.26 18.78
C ASP A 239 -13.11 -18.09 18.98
N HIS A 240 -12.67 -18.78 17.93
CA HIS A 240 -11.44 -19.56 17.88
C HIS A 240 -10.63 -19.27 16.61
N SER A 241 -9.40 -19.78 16.56
CA SER A 241 -8.54 -19.63 15.39
C SER A 241 -9.00 -20.56 14.26
N LEU A 242 -9.43 -19.97 13.15
CA LEU A 242 -9.78 -20.67 11.91
C LEU A 242 -8.54 -21.02 11.07
N SER A 243 -8.55 -22.23 10.53
CA SER A 243 -7.72 -22.61 9.38
C SER A 243 -8.14 -21.84 8.12
N ASP A 244 -7.29 -21.86 7.08
CA ASP A 244 -7.68 -21.27 5.79
C ASP A 244 -8.95 -21.94 5.23
N HIS A 245 -9.12 -23.25 5.42
CA HIS A 245 -10.28 -23.98 4.88
C HIS A 245 -11.58 -23.60 5.61
N GLU A 246 -11.59 -23.62 6.94
CA GLU A 246 -12.76 -23.23 7.74
C GLU A 246 -13.14 -21.76 7.51
N SER A 247 -12.13 -20.88 7.39
CA SER A 247 -12.34 -19.47 7.04
C SER A 247 -13.02 -19.32 5.68
N VAL A 248 -12.63 -20.13 4.69
CA VAL A 248 -13.24 -20.08 3.35
C VAL A 248 -14.66 -20.61 3.39
N GLN A 249 -14.88 -21.76 4.00
CA GLN A 249 -16.22 -22.36 4.10
C GLN A 249 -17.21 -21.39 4.76
N ARG A 250 -16.83 -20.82 5.90
CA ARG A 250 -17.68 -19.85 6.62
C ARG A 250 -17.90 -18.56 5.82
N GLY A 251 -16.88 -18.10 5.10
CA GLY A 251 -16.98 -16.90 4.26
C GLY A 251 -17.90 -17.10 3.05
N ILE A 252 -17.84 -18.28 2.43
CA ILE A 252 -18.74 -18.67 1.35
C ILE A 252 -20.18 -18.72 1.86
N HIS A 253 -20.44 -19.35 3.01
CA HIS A 253 -21.79 -19.41 3.59
C HIS A 253 -22.34 -18.01 3.87
N LEU A 254 -21.54 -17.11 4.45
CA LEU A 254 -21.96 -15.73 4.70
C LEU A 254 -22.36 -14.99 3.40
N LEU A 255 -21.56 -15.14 2.34
CA LEU A 255 -21.86 -14.52 1.05
C LEU A 255 -23.06 -15.19 0.37
N ALA A 256 -23.19 -16.51 0.43
CA ALA A 256 -24.30 -17.25 -0.15
C ALA A 256 -25.64 -16.92 0.52
N ASP A 257 -25.65 -16.81 1.86
CA ASP A 257 -26.83 -16.42 2.63
C ASP A 257 -27.29 -15.01 2.25
N SER A 258 -26.35 -14.06 2.15
CA SER A 258 -26.66 -12.70 1.70
C SER A 258 -27.16 -12.68 0.25
N TRP A 259 -26.53 -13.44 -0.63
CA TRP A 259 -26.89 -13.54 -2.04
C TRP A 259 -28.31 -14.09 -2.22
N ALA A 260 -28.70 -15.10 -1.42
CA ALA A 260 -30.03 -15.68 -1.46
C ALA A 260 -31.12 -14.74 -0.92
N GLN A 261 -30.83 -14.00 0.16
CA GLN A 261 -31.78 -13.07 0.77
C GLN A 261 -32.15 -11.90 -0.15
N ASN A 262 -31.17 -11.42 -0.93
CA ASN A 262 -31.34 -10.26 -1.82
C ASN A 262 -31.81 -10.63 -3.24
N ALA A 263 -32.02 -11.93 -3.52
CA ALA A 263 -32.42 -12.43 -4.84
C ALA A 263 -33.79 -11.95 -5.39
N PRO A 264 -34.85 -11.75 -4.57
CA PRO A 264 -36.18 -11.53 -5.13
C PRO A 264 -36.54 -10.08 -5.48
N ASN A 265 -35.78 -9.07 -5.02
CA ASN A 265 -36.28 -7.68 -5.01
C ASN A 265 -35.31 -6.62 -5.57
N GLU A 266 -34.14 -7.00 -6.06
CA GLU A 266 -33.05 -6.06 -6.41
C GLU A 266 -32.53 -6.26 -7.83
N SER A 267 -31.97 -5.20 -8.42
CA SER A 267 -31.13 -5.32 -9.63
C SER A 267 -29.87 -6.16 -9.33
N ASN A 268 -29.20 -6.74 -10.34
CA ASN A 268 -28.00 -7.53 -10.06
C ASN A 268 -26.88 -6.66 -9.46
N TRP A 269 -26.82 -5.38 -9.83
CA TRP A 269 -25.90 -4.42 -9.24
C TRP A 269 -26.14 -4.24 -7.74
N GLU A 270 -27.37 -3.92 -7.33
CA GLU A 270 -27.74 -3.73 -5.93
C GLU A 270 -27.47 -5.01 -5.13
N ARG A 271 -27.93 -6.15 -5.66
CA ARG A 271 -27.71 -7.46 -5.05
C ARG A 271 -26.23 -7.75 -4.82
N THR A 272 -25.39 -7.48 -5.82
CA THR A 272 -23.93 -7.66 -5.73
C THR A 272 -23.33 -6.74 -4.69
N ARG A 273 -23.64 -5.44 -4.77
CA ARG A 273 -23.14 -4.43 -3.84
C ARG A 273 -23.52 -4.79 -2.40
N ASP A 274 -24.76 -5.20 -2.18
CA ASP A 274 -25.27 -5.53 -0.85
C ASP A 274 -24.68 -6.85 -0.32
N THR A 275 -24.45 -7.82 -1.19
CA THR A 275 -23.71 -9.05 -0.82
C THR A 275 -22.29 -8.73 -0.36
N VAL A 276 -21.56 -7.85 -1.06
CA VAL A 276 -20.23 -7.40 -0.63
C VAL A 276 -20.31 -6.56 0.64
N SER A 277 -21.32 -5.69 0.78
CA SER A 277 -21.55 -4.83 1.94
C SER A 277 -21.88 -5.62 3.21
N THR A 278 -22.61 -6.74 3.09
CA THR A 278 -22.83 -7.69 4.20
C THR A 278 -21.52 -8.23 4.74
N TYR A 279 -20.53 -8.44 3.87
CA TYR A 279 -19.20 -8.87 4.25
C TYR A 279 -18.43 -7.77 4.99
N ASN A 280 -18.40 -6.58 4.40
CA ASN A 280 -17.81 -5.38 5.00
C ASN A 280 -18.47 -4.11 4.42
N ARG A 281 -19.03 -3.29 5.32
CA ARG A 281 -19.83 -2.10 5.00
C ARG A 281 -19.02 -0.88 4.58
N ASP A 282 -17.69 -0.96 4.60
CA ASP A 282 -16.81 0.15 4.21
C ASP A 282 -16.86 0.38 2.69
N ASP A 283 -17.17 1.61 2.26
CA ASP A 283 -17.34 1.91 0.83
C ASP A 283 -16.04 1.76 0.03
N ASP A 284 -14.86 2.05 0.62
CA ASP A 284 -13.56 1.79 -0.04
C ASP A 284 -13.36 0.29 -0.23
N TYR A 285 -13.66 -0.54 0.78
CA TYR A 285 -13.64 -1.99 0.65
C TYR A 285 -14.50 -2.47 -0.52
N ILE A 286 -15.77 -2.04 -0.58
CA ILE A 286 -16.71 -2.44 -1.62
C ILE A 286 -16.13 -2.07 -3.00
N SER A 287 -15.71 -0.81 -3.17
CA SER A 287 -15.08 -0.34 -4.40
C SER A 287 -13.87 -1.18 -4.79
N ARG A 288 -13.00 -1.54 -3.85
CA ARG A 288 -11.80 -2.36 -4.14
C ARG A 288 -12.15 -3.78 -4.55
N VAL A 289 -13.20 -4.38 -3.99
CA VAL A 289 -13.66 -5.70 -4.42
C VAL A 289 -14.16 -5.65 -5.86
N PHE A 290 -14.93 -4.62 -6.23
CA PHE A 290 -15.34 -4.39 -7.62
C PHE A 290 -14.15 -4.21 -8.56
N ASP A 291 -13.11 -3.45 -8.16
CA ASP A 291 -11.87 -3.32 -8.93
C ASP A 291 -11.22 -4.70 -9.19
N VAL A 292 -11.19 -5.59 -8.18
CA VAL A 292 -10.67 -6.95 -8.35
C VAL A 292 -11.56 -7.76 -9.30
N MET A 293 -12.88 -7.67 -9.21
CA MET A 293 -13.81 -8.35 -10.11
C MET A 293 -13.60 -7.91 -11.56
N GLU A 294 -13.46 -6.61 -11.80
CA GLU A 294 -13.18 -6.08 -13.13
C GLU A 294 -11.85 -6.61 -13.69
N ILE A 295 -10.79 -6.58 -12.87
CA ILE A 295 -9.48 -7.09 -13.29
C ILE A 295 -9.56 -8.59 -13.59
N LEU A 296 -10.27 -9.37 -12.75
CA LEU A 296 -10.47 -10.79 -12.99
C LEU A 296 -11.15 -11.03 -14.33
N ALA A 297 -12.31 -10.41 -14.54
CA ALA A 297 -13.14 -10.61 -15.71
C ALA A 297 -12.49 -10.10 -17.00
N LYS A 298 -11.97 -8.88 -17.01
CA LYS A 298 -11.47 -8.26 -18.25
C LYS A 298 -10.02 -8.61 -18.58
N ARG A 299 -9.22 -9.05 -17.60
CA ARG A 299 -7.74 -9.14 -17.76
C ARG A 299 -7.13 -10.47 -17.34
N VAL A 300 -7.76 -11.26 -16.47
CA VAL A 300 -7.18 -12.51 -15.95
C VAL A 300 -7.86 -13.74 -16.52
N ASP A 301 -9.18 -13.76 -16.53
CA ASP A 301 -10.02 -14.87 -17.00
C ASP A 301 -11.22 -14.31 -17.79
N PRO A 302 -11.05 -14.00 -19.09
CA PRO A 302 -12.10 -13.44 -19.94
C PRO A 302 -13.38 -14.26 -20.04
N SER A 303 -13.37 -15.53 -19.62
CA SER A 303 -14.60 -16.33 -19.52
C SER A 303 -15.59 -15.78 -18.48
N LEU A 304 -15.12 -14.95 -17.54
CA LEU A 304 -15.93 -14.30 -16.52
C LEU A 304 -16.49 -12.93 -16.97
N GLU A 305 -16.11 -12.43 -18.15
CA GLU A 305 -16.57 -11.12 -18.66
C GLU A 305 -18.10 -11.03 -18.79
N PRO A 306 -18.81 -12.01 -19.38
CA PRO A 306 -20.28 -11.97 -19.45
C PRO A 306 -20.93 -11.98 -18.06
N VAL A 307 -20.32 -12.67 -17.10
CA VAL A 307 -20.80 -12.74 -15.72
C VAL A 307 -20.63 -11.37 -15.06
N TYR A 308 -19.47 -10.75 -15.21
CA TYR A 308 -19.20 -9.42 -14.67
C TYR A 308 -20.14 -8.36 -15.26
N ASP A 309 -20.32 -8.34 -16.58
CA ASP A 309 -21.22 -7.39 -17.23
C ASP A 309 -22.67 -7.59 -16.77
N SER A 310 -23.09 -8.84 -16.52
CA SER A 310 -24.42 -9.11 -15.96
C SER A 310 -24.63 -8.58 -14.54
N LEU A 311 -23.55 -8.39 -13.76
CA LEU A 311 -23.62 -7.81 -12.42
C LEU A 311 -23.75 -6.29 -12.43
N LEU A 312 -23.42 -5.64 -13.56
CA LEU A 312 -23.53 -4.19 -13.70
C LEU A 312 -24.88 -3.74 -14.28
N ASN A 313 -25.70 -4.70 -14.73
CA ASN A 313 -27.04 -4.49 -15.30
C ASN A 313 -28.14 -4.77 -14.27
#